data_AF-D2J554-F1
#
_entry.id   AF-D2J554-F1
#
_cell.length_a   1.000
_cell.length_b   1.000
_cell.length_c   1.000
_cell.angle_alpha   90.00
_cell.angle_beta   90.00
_cell.angle_gamma   90.00
#
_symmetry.space_group_name_H-M   'P 1'
#
loop_
_entity.id
_entity.type
_entity.pdbx_description
1 polymer ?
#
loop_
_entity_poly.entity_id
_entity_poly.type
_entity_poly.pdbx_seq_one_letter_code
_entity_poly.pdbx_strand_id
1 'polypeptide(L)'
;VNFHGGLSFDPSLFSQAVPTSCECSPEVQNFKETIQQLEGRLVRQDHQIRELIAKMETQNSQMGDLKRTIRNLEDKITEMEAQQCNGIFIWKIEHFSVYLKTQEEERPVVIHSPGFYTGKPGYKLCMRLHIQLPN
;
A
#
# COMPACT_ATOMS: atom_id res chain seq x y z
N VAL A 1 -30.36 -71.60 59.30
CA VAL A 1 -31.72 -71.54 58.74
C VAL A 1 -31.91 -70.13 58.19
N ASN A 2 -31.48 -69.94 56.93
CA ASN A 2 -32.31 -69.55 55.77
C ASN A 2 -32.86 -68.13 55.86
N PHE A 3 -32.32 -67.12 55.16
CA PHE A 3 -32.27 -66.85 53.70
C PHE A 3 -33.59 -66.36 53.07
N HIS A 4 -33.43 -65.25 52.35
CA HIS A 4 -34.13 -64.78 51.15
C HIS A 4 -35.35 -63.86 51.26
N GLY A 5 -35.16 -62.67 50.69
CA GLY A 5 -36.19 -61.71 50.30
C GLY A 5 -35.53 -60.54 49.57
N GLY A 6 -34.84 -60.82 48.46
CA GLY A 6 -34.22 -59.80 47.62
C GLY A 6 -35.30 -58.93 46.96
N LEU A 7 -35.22 -57.61 47.14
CA LEU A 7 -35.86 -56.69 46.22
C LEU A 7 -34.98 -56.66 44.97
N SER A 8 -35.49 -57.27 43.90
CA SER A 8 -34.90 -57.24 42.58
C SER A 8 -34.73 -55.77 42.17
N PHE A 9 -33.49 -55.33 41.94
CA PHE A 9 -33.26 -54.13 41.15
C PHE A 9 -33.86 -54.39 39.79
N ASP A 10 -34.88 -53.62 39.40
CA ASP A 10 -35.47 -53.66 38.07
C ASP A 10 -34.83 -52.54 37.24
N PRO A 11 -33.90 -52.85 36.32
CA PRO A 11 -33.26 -51.85 35.47
C PRO A 11 -34.24 -51.19 34.49
N SER A 12 -35.47 -51.70 34.37
CA SER A 12 -36.47 -51.17 33.44
C SER A 12 -37.14 -49.87 33.89
N LEU A 13 -37.03 -49.50 35.17
CA LEU A 13 -37.59 -48.23 35.68
C LEU A 13 -36.75 -46.99 35.30
N PHE A 14 -35.53 -47.18 34.81
CA PHE A 14 -34.69 -46.11 34.26
C PHE A 14 -34.77 -46.00 32.72
N SER A 15 -35.74 -46.66 32.07
CA SER A 15 -36.01 -46.50 30.64
C SER A 15 -36.96 -45.33 30.32
N GLN A 16 -37.18 -44.40 31.24
CA GLN A 16 -37.82 -43.13 30.89
C GLN A 16 -36.80 -42.18 30.28
N ALA A 17 -36.73 -42.29 28.95
CA ALA A 17 -36.50 -41.20 28.03
C ALA A 17 -35.33 -40.28 28.40
N VAL A 18 -34.13 -40.70 28.01
CA VAL A 18 -33.19 -39.72 27.47
C VAL A 18 -33.81 -39.29 26.14
N PRO A 19 -34.28 -38.04 25.95
CA PRO A 19 -34.65 -37.59 24.62
C PRO A 19 -33.35 -37.48 23.83
N THR A 20 -33.06 -38.51 23.03
CA THR A 20 -31.95 -38.57 22.05
C THR A 20 -32.22 -37.71 20.81
N SER A 21 -32.90 -36.59 20.97
CA SER A 21 -33.00 -35.55 19.97
C SER A 21 -33.54 -34.30 20.64
N CYS A 22 -32.66 -33.32 20.82
CA CYS A 22 -33.13 -31.94 20.82
C CYS A 22 -33.76 -31.75 19.43
N GLU A 23 -35.09 -31.89 19.33
CA GLU A 23 -35.84 -31.52 18.14
C GLU A 23 -35.66 -30.00 18.00
N CYS A 24 -34.65 -29.65 17.22
CA CYS A 24 -34.35 -28.30 16.81
C CYS A 24 -35.61 -27.75 16.15
N SER A 25 -36.24 -26.71 16.72
CA SER A 25 -37.42 -26.11 16.11
C SER A 25 -37.10 -25.68 14.67
N PRO A 26 -38.07 -25.68 13.75
CA PRO A 26 -37.81 -25.32 12.35
C PRO A 26 -37.13 -23.94 12.20
N GLU A 27 -37.38 -23.01 13.13
CA GLU A 27 -36.67 -21.74 13.20
C GLU A 27 -35.17 -21.92 13.48
N VAL A 28 -34.79 -22.76 14.45
CA VAL A 28 -33.39 -23.01 14.80
C VAL A 28 -32.65 -23.71 13.65
N GLN A 29 -33.33 -24.60 12.92
CA GLN A 29 -32.76 -25.23 11.71
C GLN A 29 -32.56 -24.20 10.57
N ASN A 30 -33.48 -23.26 10.39
CA ASN A 30 -33.36 -22.18 9.42
C ASN A 30 -32.22 -21.20 9.76
N PHE A 31 -32.07 -20.86 11.04
CA PHE A 31 -30.93 -20.06 11.51
C PHE A 31 -29.60 -20.77 11.27
N LYS A 32 -29.52 -22.08 11.53
CA LYS A 32 -28.33 -22.89 11.26
C LYS A 32 -27.92 -22.86 9.79
N GLU A 33 -28.88 -22.99 8.88
CA GLU A 33 -28.61 -22.93 7.43
C GLU A 33 -28.15 -21.53 6.99
N THR A 34 -28.78 -20.48 7.54
CA THR A 34 -28.38 -19.09 7.28
C THR A 34 -26.95 -18.82 7.77
N ILE A 35 -26.58 -19.31 8.96
CA ILE A 35 -25.22 -19.20 9.51
C ILE A 35 -24.23 -19.87 8.58
N GLN A 36 -24.47 -21.11 8.14
CA GLN A 36 -23.60 -21.83 7.22
C GLN A 36 -23.43 -21.07 5.88
N GLN A 37 -24.51 -20.46 5.38
CA GLN A 37 -24.45 -19.66 4.16
C GLN A 37 -23.59 -18.40 4.35
N LEU A 38 -23.73 -17.71 5.48
CA LEU A 38 -22.95 -16.53 5.82
C LEU A 38 -21.47 -16.86 6.06
N GLU A 39 -21.17 -17.96 6.75
CA GLU A 39 -19.81 -18.47 6.92
C GLU A 39 -19.16 -18.75 5.56
N GLY A 40 -19.90 -19.41 4.66
CA GLY A 40 -19.42 -19.64 3.29
C GLY A 40 -19.15 -18.34 2.52
N ARG A 41 -19.99 -17.31 2.68
CA ARG A 41 -19.78 -15.98 2.08
C ARG A 41 -18.57 -15.28 2.68
N LEU A 42 -18.39 -15.35 4.00
CA LEU A 42 -17.27 -14.75 4.72
C LEU A 42 -15.95 -15.32 4.23
N VAL A 43 -15.83 -16.65 4.11
CA VAL A 43 -14.62 -17.30 3.60
C VAL A 43 -14.29 -16.85 2.18
N ARG A 44 -15.30 -16.73 1.31
CA ARG A 44 -15.09 -16.24 -0.07
C ARG A 44 -14.61 -14.80 -0.10
N GLN A 45 -15.21 -13.92 0.71
CA GLN A 45 -14.78 -12.52 0.79
C GLN A 45 -13.37 -12.38 1.36
N ASP A 46 -13.04 -13.13 2.40
CA ASP A 46 -11.71 -13.17 3.01
C ASP A 46 -10.65 -13.65 2.01
N HIS A 47 -10.98 -14.64 1.16
CA HIS A 47 -10.13 -15.03 0.05
C HIS A 47 -9.95 -13.90 -0.98
N GLN A 48 -11.03 -13.24 -1.40
CA GLN A 48 -10.96 -12.11 -2.35
C GLN A 48 -10.11 -10.95 -1.80
N ILE A 49 -10.22 -10.65 -0.51
CA ILE A 49 -9.39 -9.63 0.15
C ILE A 49 -7.92 -10.01 0.06
N ARG A 50 -7.56 -11.26 0.37
CA ARG A 50 -6.16 -11.72 0.26
C ARG A 50 -5.62 -11.61 -1.17
N GLU A 51 -6.40 -11.99 -2.17
CA GLU A 51 -6.00 -11.86 -3.57
C GLU A 51 -5.79 -10.39 -3.98
N LEU A 52 -6.69 -9.50 -3.54
CA LEU A 52 -6.58 -8.07 -3.83
C LEU A 52 -5.37 -7.44 -3.16
N ILE A 53 -5.05 -7.84 -1.92
CA ILE A 53 -3.83 -7.40 -1.23
C ILE A 53 -2.58 -7.82 -2.02
N ALA A 54 -2.48 -9.10 -2.40
CA ALA A 54 -1.34 -9.60 -3.17
C ALA A 54 -1.18 -8.88 -4.52
N LYS A 55 -2.30 -8.59 -5.21
CA LYS A 55 -2.30 -7.80 -6.45
C LYS A 55 -1.83 -6.36 -6.21
N MET A 56 -2.34 -5.71 -5.16
CA MET A 56 -1.95 -4.35 -4.78
C MET A 56 -0.45 -4.26 -4.45
N GLU A 57 0.08 -5.20 -3.67
CA GLU A 57 1.51 -5.25 -3.32
C GLU A 57 2.39 -5.44 -4.56
N THR A 58 1.97 -6.31 -5.48
CA THR A 58 2.67 -6.53 -6.75
C THR A 58 2.68 -5.26 -7.60
N GLN A 59 1.52 -4.60 -7.78
CA GLN A 59 1.41 -3.36 -8.53
C GLN A 59 2.22 -2.22 -7.89
N ASN A 60 2.22 -2.12 -6.56
CA ASN A 60 2.99 -1.12 -5.85
C ASN A 60 4.50 -1.31 -6.04
N SER A 61 4.96 -2.56 -6.05
CA SER A 61 6.36 -2.91 -6.34
C SER A 61 6.75 -2.52 -7.77
N GLN A 62 5.93 -2.89 -8.76
CA GLN A 62 6.13 -2.51 -10.16
C GLN A 62 6.13 -0.99 -10.37
N MET A 63 5.22 -0.27 -9.72
CA MET A 63 5.17 1.19 -9.74
C MET A 63 6.46 1.79 -9.15
N GLY A 64 6.99 1.21 -8.07
CA GLY A 64 8.27 1.62 -7.49
C GLY A 64 9.45 1.46 -8.46
N ASP A 65 9.50 0.34 -9.17
CA ASP A 65 10.55 0.06 -10.16
C ASP A 65 10.44 0.98 -11.39
N LEU A 66 9.23 1.24 -11.86
CA LEU A 66 8.98 2.17 -12.96
C LEU A 66 9.41 3.59 -12.58
N LYS A 67 9.05 4.07 -11.37
CA LYS A 67 9.50 5.37 -10.85
C LYS A 67 11.02 5.46 -10.73
N ARG A 68 11.71 4.36 -10.42
CA ARG A 68 13.19 4.33 -10.38
C ARG A 68 13.77 4.42 -11.79
N THR A 69 13.16 3.72 -12.74
CA THR A 69 13.57 3.73 -14.15
C THR A 69 13.40 5.12 -14.76
N ILE A 70 12.26 5.78 -14.51
CA ILE A 70 12.00 7.14 -14.98
C ILE A 70 13.09 8.10 -14.48
N ARG A 71 13.36 8.12 -13.17
CA ARG A 71 14.41 8.97 -12.60
C ARG A 71 15.78 8.74 -13.24
N ASN A 72 16.17 7.47 -13.43
CA ASN A 72 17.43 7.14 -14.10
C ASN A 72 17.49 7.61 -15.56
N LEU A 73 16.36 7.58 -16.27
CA LEU A 73 16.29 8.08 -17.64
C LEU A 73 16.34 9.62 -17.67
N GLU A 74 15.66 10.30 -16.75
CA GLU A 74 15.73 11.76 -16.58
C GLU A 74 17.16 12.23 -16.27
N ASP A 75 17.86 11.53 -15.37
CA ASP A 75 19.27 11.81 -15.05
C ASP A 75 20.18 11.64 -16.27
N LYS A 76 19.97 10.57 -17.05
CA LYS A 76 20.72 10.33 -18.29
C LYS A 76 20.47 11.39 -19.36
N ILE A 77 19.21 11.82 -19.53
CA ILE A 77 18.86 12.88 -20.47
C ILE A 77 19.56 14.17 -20.04
N THR A 78 19.45 14.53 -18.76
CA THR A 78 20.10 15.73 -18.20
C THR A 78 21.61 15.70 -18.42
N GLU A 79 22.26 14.56 -18.18
CA GLU A 79 23.70 14.38 -18.40
C GLU A 79 24.08 14.45 -19.89
N MET A 80 23.24 13.94 -20.79
CA MET A 80 23.45 14.05 -22.24
C MET A 80 23.32 15.49 -22.73
N GLU A 81 22.31 16.22 -22.27
CA GLU A 81 22.10 17.63 -22.60
C GLU A 81 23.26 18.50 -22.10
N ALA A 82 23.69 18.27 -20.85
CA ALA A 82 24.85 18.93 -20.24
C ALA A 82 26.13 18.78 -21.08
N GLN A 83 26.31 17.61 -21.68
CA GLN A 83 27.46 17.27 -22.51
C GLN A 83 27.43 17.91 -23.90
N GLN A 84 26.26 18.35 -24.37
CA GLN A 84 26.08 18.98 -25.68
C GLN A 84 26.39 20.49 -25.65
N CYS A 85 26.49 21.10 -24.47
CA CYS A 85 26.70 22.54 -24.31
C CYS A 85 28.00 23.05 -24.96
N ASN A 86 29.07 22.24 -25.03
CA ASN A 86 30.35 22.61 -25.64
C ASN A 86 30.85 24.01 -25.22
N GLY A 87 30.65 24.37 -23.95
CA GLY A 87 31.04 25.69 -23.40
C GLY A 87 30.01 26.81 -23.58
N ILE A 88 28.91 26.59 -24.32
CA ILE A 88 27.79 27.52 -24.43
C ILE A 88 26.58 26.91 -23.70
N PHE A 89 26.21 27.52 -22.57
CA PHE A 89 25.10 27.07 -21.74
C PHE A 89 23.99 28.13 -21.70
N ILE A 90 22.76 27.72 -21.99
CA ILE A 90 21.57 28.57 -21.91
C ILE A 90 20.71 28.08 -20.76
N TRP A 91 20.58 28.89 -19.72
CA TRP A 91 19.75 28.57 -18.56
C TRP A 91 18.42 29.32 -18.62
N LYS A 92 17.34 28.58 -18.88
CA LYS A 92 15.98 29.11 -18.77
C LYS A 92 15.52 29.02 -17.32
N ILE A 93 15.18 30.15 -16.72
CA ILE A 93 14.55 30.20 -15.39
C ILE A 93 13.03 30.09 -15.57
N GLU A 94 12.46 28.98 -15.14
CA GLU A 94 11.01 28.77 -15.19
C GLU A 94 10.32 29.29 -13.93
N HIS A 95 9.04 29.65 -14.05
CA HIS A 95 8.20 30.11 -12.93
C HIS A 95 8.83 31.23 -12.09
N PHE A 96 9.50 32.19 -12.75
CA PHE A 96 10.25 33.24 -12.09
C PHE A 96 9.44 34.06 -11.06
N SER A 97 8.14 34.21 -11.27
CA SER A 97 7.22 34.87 -10.33
C SER A 97 7.23 34.26 -8.92
N VAL A 98 7.48 32.95 -8.78
CA VAL A 98 7.57 32.29 -7.48
C VAL A 98 8.80 32.76 -6.70
N TYR A 99 9.93 32.93 -7.41
CA TYR A 99 11.16 33.44 -6.82
C TYR A 99 11.01 34.90 -6.40
N LEU A 100 10.38 35.73 -7.24
CA LEU A 100 10.09 37.13 -6.91
C LEU A 100 9.22 37.24 -5.65
N LYS A 101 8.12 36.49 -5.57
CA LYS A 101 7.25 36.51 -4.38
C LYS A 101 8.00 36.09 -3.11
N THR A 102 8.81 35.04 -3.19
CA THR A 102 9.61 34.57 -2.05
C THR A 102 10.58 35.66 -1.58
N GLN A 103 11.12 36.41 -2.53
CA GLN A 103 12.08 37.46 -2.28
C GLN A 103 11.41 38.78 -1.81
N GLU A 104 10.17 39.05 -2.20
CA GLU A 104 9.31 40.10 -1.60
C GLU A 104 8.97 39.80 -0.12
N GLU A 105 8.88 38.52 0.26
CA GLU A 105 8.77 38.09 1.66
C GLU A 105 10.10 38.21 2.43
N GLU A 106 11.06 38.99 1.92
CA GLU A 106 12.42 39.21 2.45
C GLU A 106 13.23 37.92 2.65
N ARG A 107 12.85 36.82 2.00
CA ARG A 107 13.62 35.57 2.05
C ARG A 107 14.68 35.55 0.95
N PRO A 108 15.93 35.18 1.27
CA PRO A 108 16.98 35.09 0.26
C PRO A 108 16.66 33.98 -0.74
N VAL A 109 16.73 34.30 -2.03
CA VAL A 109 16.53 33.32 -3.10
C VAL A 109 17.84 33.05 -3.81
N VAL A 110 18.29 31.80 -3.73
CA VAL A 110 19.51 31.30 -4.38
C VAL A 110 19.15 30.05 -5.16
N ILE A 111 19.38 30.07 -6.47
CA ILE A 111 19.11 28.93 -7.35
C ILE A 111 20.39 28.50 -8.08
N HIS A 112 20.48 27.20 -8.39
CA HIS A 112 21.60 26.61 -9.10
C HIS A 112 21.13 26.08 -10.45
N SER A 113 21.94 26.26 -11.49
CA SER A 113 21.70 25.62 -12.78
C SER A 113 22.00 24.13 -12.71
N PRO A 114 21.45 23.33 -13.64
CA PRO A 114 22.01 22.02 -13.96
C PRO A 114 23.51 22.13 -14.27
N GLY A 115 24.24 21.04 -14.01
CA GLY A 115 25.65 20.97 -14.38
C GLY A 115 25.80 20.89 -15.90
N PHE A 116 26.80 21.55 -16.47
CA PHE A 116 27.10 21.54 -17.90
C PHE A 116 28.60 21.40 -18.16
N TYR A 117 28.97 20.93 -19.35
CA TYR A 117 30.36 20.72 -19.71
C TYR A 117 30.89 21.78 -20.67
N THR A 118 32.16 22.13 -20.51
CA THR A 118 32.86 23.04 -21.43
C THR A 118 33.24 22.36 -22.76
N GLY A 119 33.18 21.03 -22.84
CA GLY A 119 33.55 20.22 -24.00
C GLY A 119 33.89 18.77 -23.61
N LYS A 120 34.31 17.94 -24.57
CA LYS A 120 34.78 16.56 -24.34
C LYS A 120 36.20 16.34 -24.92
N PRO A 121 37.22 16.08 -24.09
CA PRO A 121 37.23 16.22 -22.62
C PRO A 121 37.13 17.69 -22.19
N GLY A 122 36.60 17.96 -20.99
CA GLY A 122 36.41 19.33 -20.48
C GLY A 122 36.00 19.39 -19.01
N TYR A 123 35.77 20.59 -18.49
CA TYR A 123 35.33 20.82 -17.11
C TYR A 123 33.82 20.68 -16.99
N LYS A 124 33.33 20.21 -15.83
CA LYS A 124 31.92 20.26 -15.44
C LYS A 124 31.71 21.47 -14.52
N LEU A 125 30.79 22.36 -14.88
CA LEU A 125 30.48 23.60 -14.16
C LEU A 125 28.99 23.67 -13.82
N CYS A 126 28.63 24.58 -12.91
CA CYS A 126 27.24 25.00 -12.67
C CYS A 126 27.22 26.50 -12.37
N MET A 127 26.10 27.17 -12.64
CA MET A 127 25.88 28.57 -12.29
C MET A 127 25.10 28.66 -10.99
N ARG A 128 25.42 29.66 -10.16
CA ARG A 128 24.67 30.01 -8.95
C ARG A 128 24.12 31.43 -9.12
N LEU A 129 22.81 31.56 -9.09
CA LEU A 129 22.12 32.85 -9.22
C LEU A 129 21.54 33.26 -7.88
N HIS A 130 21.78 34.51 -7.50
CA HIS A 130 21.18 35.16 -6.35
C HIS A 130 20.15 36.18 -6.86
N ILE A 131 18.92 36.09 -6.38
CA ILE A 131 17.85 37.05 -6.72
C ILE A 131 17.69 37.98 -5.51
N GLN A 132 17.80 39.29 -5.76
CA GLN A 132 17.83 40.33 -4.73
C GLN A 132 16.78 41.40 -5.04
N LEU A 133 16.39 42.17 -4.00
CA LEU A 133 15.52 43.33 -4.19
C LEU A 133 16.23 44.37 -5.06
N PRO A 134 15.51 45.08 -5.94
CA PRO A 134 16.03 46.27 -6.58
C PRO A 134 16.49 47.25 -5.48
N ASN A 135 17.70 47.79 -5.63
CA ASN A 135 18.21 48.86 -4.76
C ASN A 135 17.45 50.18 -4.97
#